data_AF-A0AAW0DS39-F1
#
_entry.id   AF-A0AAW0DS39-F1
#
_cell.length_a   1.000
_cell.length_b   1.000
_cell.length_c   1.000
_cell.angle_alpha   90.00
_cell.angle_beta   90.00
_cell.angle_gamma   90.00
#
_symmetry.space_group_name_H-M   'P 1'
#
loop_
_entity.id
_entity.type
_entity.pdbx_description
1 polymer ?
#
loop_
_entity_poly.entity_id
_entity_poly.type
_entity_poly.pdbx_seq_one_letter_code
_entity_poly.pdbx_strand_id
1 'polypeptide(L)'
;MNTHLAHESKRAYVFQDYLWKPDYHPWRIPAITLTRNRRYPQTPLNALISGPSAGGPWEAHDPAPRSVSDRYWEIVCPPHERKIISTRDVKPFIPKPSPQSLTESPYGYAGGPIGNNQQENWESPWGDAIFEYWKDLLINSPERCIEVIPAPRNEDNYPQTFDVRMFATHKVLPLWDSFSKSAASRLLSASPLVKSGVDRNLYLFQSRERDGRETSQVQLQRLGNTQHDPLANTLAIHVRLGDFSDACVNLLGAYNLTFYSWNLLPSLPKEDIFIPPPGGVPRADNPDEYVYGKNTKENIDTYLERCLPSVDAIAAKVKRVKDTWGGRQPLRTLYILTNSSPTQLKPLQDAFAEQGWTHIVTSKDLELDVLQRDLEGAIDMEIARRAAGFIGNGVCVLV
;
A
#
# COMPACT_ATOMS: atom_id res chain seq x y z
N MET A 1 -1.73 7.59 -7.81
CA MET A 1 -0.88 8.19 -8.86
C MET A 1 -1.67 8.55 -10.12
N ASN A 2 -2.40 7.62 -10.76
CA ASN A 2 -3.17 7.93 -11.98
C ASN A 2 -4.17 9.08 -11.83
N THR A 3 -4.86 9.19 -10.69
CA THR A 3 -5.73 10.34 -10.39
C THR A 3 -4.97 11.67 -10.34
N HIS A 4 -3.75 11.67 -9.79
CA HIS A 4 -2.88 12.85 -9.76
C HIS A 4 -2.47 13.24 -11.18
N LEU A 5 -2.01 12.27 -11.98
CA LEU A 5 -1.65 12.50 -13.38
C LEU A 5 -2.83 13.07 -14.19
N ALA A 6 -4.03 12.52 -14.03
CA ALA A 6 -5.22 12.99 -14.74
C ALA A 6 -5.57 14.43 -14.33
N HIS A 7 -5.50 14.74 -13.03
CA HIS A 7 -5.75 16.09 -12.50
C HIS A 7 -4.78 17.12 -13.07
N GLU A 8 -3.47 16.85 -13.01
CA GLU A 8 -2.43 17.71 -13.58
C GLU A 8 -2.53 17.83 -15.11
N SER A 9 -3.09 16.81 -15.77
CA SER A 9 -3.35 16.82 -17.22
C SER A 9 -4.70 17.44 -17.61
N LYS A 10 -5.46 18.01 -16.66
CA LYS A 10 -6.80 18.59 -16.86
C LYS A 10 -7.81 17.59 -17.46
N ARG A 11 -7.70 16.32 -17.07
CA ARG A 11 -8.54 15.21 -17.55
C ARG A 11 -9.28 14.52 -16.42
N ALA A 12 -10.44 13.95 -16.75
CA ALA A 12 -11.17 13.10 -15.83
C ALA A 12 -10.46 11.75 -15.72
N TYR A 13 -10.13 11.32 -14.51
CA TYR A 13 -9.65 9.97 -14.29
C TYR A 13 -10.81 8.97 -14.43
N VAL A 14 -10.57 7.87 -15.13
CA VAL A 14 -11.53 6.76 -15.21
C VAL A 14 -11.15 5.72 -14.18
N PHE A 15 -11.97 5.57 -13.14
CA PHE A 15 -11.73 4.59 -12.08
C PHE A 15 -12.52 3.30 -12.35
N GLN A 16 -11.97 2.19 -11.88
CA GLN A 16 -12.55 0.85 -12.03
C GLN A 16 -12.93 0.28 -10.67
N ASP A 17 -13.93 -0.59 -10.66
CA ASP A 17 -14.27 -1.40 -9.50
C ASP A 17 -13.08 -2.32 -9.13
N TYR A 18 -12.87 -2.53 -7.83
CA TYR A 18 -11.78 -3.38 -7.37
C TYR A 18 -12.10 -4.85 -7.62
N LEU A 19 -11.18 -5.55 -8.27
CA LEU A 19 -11.28 -6.97 -8.59
C LEU A 19 -10.39 -7.76 -7.63
N TRP A 20 -11.02 -8.49 -6.72
CA TRP A 20 -10.30 -9.40 -5.82
C TRP A 20 -9.97 -10.71 -6.53
N LYS A 21 -8.83 -11.33 -6.16
CA LYS A 21 -8.63 -12.75 -6.47
C LYS A 21 -9.68 -13.56 -5.70
N PRO A 22 -10.20 -14.66 -6.26
CA PRO A 22 -11.17 -15.52 -5.58
C PRO A 22 -10.76 -15.91 -4.17
N ASP A 23 -9.46 -16.18 -3.98
CA ASP A 23 -8.89 -16.67 -2.73
C ASP A 23 -8.84 -15.61 -1.62
N TYR A 24 -9.11 -14.33 -1.94
CA TYR A 24 -9.14 -13.23 -0.97
C TYR A 24 -10.55 -12.88 -0.49
N HIS A 25 -11.59 -13.59 -0.94
CA HIS A 25 -12.93 -13.39 -0.41
C HIS A 25 -13.16 -14.19 0.88
N PRO A 26 -13.88 -13.60 1.86
CA PRO A 26 -14.18 -14.30 3.12
C PRO A 26 -15.26 -15.39 2.98
N TRP A 27 -15.84 -15.56 1.78
CA TRP A 27 -16.79 -16.64 1.47
C TRP A 27 -16.32 -17.49 0.29
N ARG A 28 -16.76 -18.75 0.29
CA ARG A 28 -16.52 -19.67 -0.84
C ARG A 28 -17.25 -19.18 -2.08
N ILE A 29 -16.50 -18.88 -3.13
CA ILE A 29 -17.06 -18.62 -4.47
C ILE A 29 -17.32 -19.98 -5.14
N PRO A 30 -18.56 -20.32 -5.49
CA PRO A 30 -18.85 -21.59 -6.17
C PRO A 30 -18.09 -21.70 -7.49
N ALA A 31 -17.49 -22.86 -7.78
CA ALA A 31 -16.73 -23.09 -9.01
C ALA A 31 -17.53 -22.77 -10.29
N ILE A 32 -18.86 -22.96 -10.27
CA ILE A 32 -19.78 -22.59 -11.36
C ILE A 32 -19.74 -21.10 -11.69
N THR A 33 -19.53 -20.22 -10.69
CA THR A 33 -19.46 -18.76 -10.90
C THR A 33 -18.19 -18.37 -11.65
N LEU A 34 -17.09 -19.07 -11.38
CA LEU A 34 -15.78 -18.86 -12.02
C LEU A 34 -15.75 -19.42 -13.46
N THR A 35 -16.43 -20.53 -13.72
CA THR A 35 -16.37 -21.23 -15.02
C THR A 35 -17.37 -20.73 -16.06
N ARG A 36 -18.56 -20.24 -15.66
CA ARG A 36 -19.61 -19.83 -16.61
C ARG A 36 -19.52 -18.37 -17.07
N ASN A 37 -19.15 -17.45 -16.18
CA ASN A 37 -19.14 -16.01 -16.47
C ASN A 37 -17.75 -15.36 -16.38
N ARG A 38 -16.71 -16.05 -15.86
CA ARG A 38 -15.36 -15.49 -15.59
C ARG A 38 -15.38 -14.11 -14.92
N ARG A 39 -16.45 -13.76 -14.19
CA ARG A 39 -16.53 -12.50 -13.44
C ARG A 39 -16.10 -12.79 -12.02
N TYR A 40 -14.88 -12.39 -11.70
CA TYR A 40 -14.44 -12.26 -10.32
C TYR A 40 -15.37 -11.28 -9.59
N PRO A 41 -15.67 -11.49 -8.30
CA PRO A 41 -16.48 -10.53 -7.56
C PRO A 41 -15.82 -9.15 -7.59
N GLN A 42 -16.67 -8.14 -7.72
CA GLN A 42 -16.27 -6.74 -7.87
C GLN A 42 -16.74 -5.97 -6.65
N THR A 43 -15.81 -5.28 -6.00
CA THR A 43 -16.14 -4.32 -4.96
C THR A 43 -16.11 -2.92 -5.59
N PRO A 44 -17.22 -2.17 -5.59
CA PRO A 44 -17.21 -0.81 -6.09
C PRO A 44 -16.10 0.02 -5.43
N LEU A 45 -15.30 0.76 -6.20
CA LEU A 45 -14.15 1.49 -5.63
C LEU A 45 -14.60 2.50 -4.57
N ASN A 46 -15.75 3.12 -4.78
CA ASN A 46 -16.39 4.04 -3.85
C ASN A 46 -16.94 3.37 -2.57
N ALA A 47 -16.99 2.03 -2.51
CA ALA A 47 -17.23 1.28 -1.28
C ALA A 47 -15.97 1.14 -0.42
N LEU A 48 -14.77 1.24 -1.01
CA LEU A 48 -13.48 1.17 -0.30
C LEU A 48 -12.99 2.56 0.08
N ILE A 49 -12.95 3.48 -0.88
CA ILE A 49 -12.37 4.82 -0.72
C ILE A 49 -13.36 5.91 -1.11
N SER A 50 -13.02 7.14 -0.76
CA SER A 50 -13.74 8.37 -1.08
C SER A 50 -12.76 9.49 -1.41
N GLY A 51 -13.28 10.55 -2.01
CA GLY A 51 -12.49 11.64 -2.56
C GLY A 51 -12.41 11.57 -4.10
N PRO A 52 -11.61 12.45 -4.72
CA PRO A 52 -11.58 12.60 -6.17
C PRO A 52 -11.27 11.31 -6.94
N SER A 53 -10.42 10.44 -6.40
CA SER A 53 -10.03 9.16 -7.03
C SER A 53 -11.21 8.20 -7.23
N ALA A 54 -12.30 8.36 -6.48
CA ALA A 54 -13.53 7.59 -6.59
C ALA A 54 -14.74 8.43 -7.03
N GLY A 55 -14.49 9.55 -7.72
CA GLY A 55 -15.54 10.43 -8.27
C GLY A 55 -16.08 11.48 -7.30
N GLY A 56 -15.46 11.64 -6.12
CA GLY A 56 -15.74 12.75 -5.21
C GLY A 56 -15.35 14.12 -5.80
N PRO A 57 -15.79 15.22 -5.17
CA PRO A 57 -15.40 16.56 -5.60
C PRO A 57 -13.92 16.83 -5.32
N TRP A 58 -13.32 17.68 -6.14
CA TRP A 58 -12.05 18.35 -5.86
C TRP A 58 -12.24 19.46 -4.82
N GLU A 59 -11.21 20.29 -4.63
CA GLU A 59 -11.33 21.48 -3.77
C GLU A 59 -12.29 22.51 -4.37
N ALA A 60 -12.78 23.42 -3.52
CA ALA A 60 -13.65 24.49 -3.98
C ALA A 60 -12.97 25.30 -5.08
N HIS A 61 -13.71 25.56 -6.17
CA HIS A 61 -13.22 26.29 -7.35
C HIS A 61 -12.13 25.60 -8.18
N ASP A 62 -11.83 24.33 -7.91
CA ASP A 62 -10.95 23.54 -8.77
C ASP A 62 -11.66 23.27 -10.12
N PRO A 63 -11.07 23.66 -11.27
CA PRO A 63 -11.69 23.49 -12.58
C PRO A 63 -11.54 22.07 -13.14
N ALA A 64 -10.77 21.19 -12.49
CA ALA A 64 -10.53 19.85 -12.98
C ALA A 64 -11.84 19.04 -13.05
N PRO A 65 -12.06 18.27 -14.13
CA PRO A 65 -13.25 17.43 -14.23
C PRO A 65 -13.20 16.31 -13.17
N ARG A 66 -14.38 15.91 -12.67
CA ARG A 66 -14.47 14.80 -11.71
C ARG A 66 -14.10 13.48 -12.38
N SER A 67 -13.49 12.59 -11.61
CA SER A 67 -13.29 11.21 -12.03
C SER A 67 -14.63 10.52 -12.28
N VAL A 68 -14.65 9.62 -13.26
CA VAL A 68 -15.86 8.88 -13.66
C VAL A 68 -15.61 7.38 -13.58
N SER A 69 -16.65 6.59 -13.38
CA SER A 69 -16.53 5.13 -13.46
C SER A 69 -16.29 4.69 -14.91
N ASP A 70 -15.61 3.56 -15.07
CA ASP A 70 -15.49 2.86 -16.35
C ASP A 70 -16.85 2.64 -17.03
N ARG A 71 -17.90 2.29 -16.27
CA ARG A 71 -19.26 2.14 -16.80
C ARG A 71 -19.82 3.42 -17.40
N TYR A 72 -19.56 4.58 -16.78
CA TYR A 72 -19.99 5.86 -17.34
C TYR A 72 -19.13 6.25 -18.53
N TRP A 73 -17.81 6.00 -18.47
CA TRP A 73 -16.89 6.17 -19.57
C TRP A 73 -17.34 5.43 -20.84
N GLU A 74 -17.81 4.18 -20.72
CA GLU A 74 -18.32 3.41 -21.87
C GLU A 74 -19.50 4.11 -22.59
N ILE A 75 -20.29 4.89 -21.87
CA ILE A 75 -21.44 5.64 -22.42
C ILE A 75 -20.97 6.94 -23.08
N VAL A 76 -20.12 7.70 -22.38
CA VAL A 76 -19.73 9.04 -22.85
C VAL A 76 -18.53 9.06 -23.77
N CYS A 77 -17.80 7.95 -23.87
CA CYS A 77 -16.64 7.76 -24.74
C CYS A 77 -16.74 6.37 -25.37
N PRO A 78 -17.62 6.15 -26.35
CA PRO A 78 -17.75 4.85 -27.02
C PRO A 78 -16.49 4.52 -27.84
N PRO A 79 -16.21 3.25 -28.17
CA PRO A 79 -14.94 2.83 -28.77
C PRO A 79 -14.50 3.62 -30.02
N HIS A 80 -15.43 4.06 -30.85
CA HIS A 80 -15.13 4.82 -32.07
C HIS A 80 -14.73 6.29 -31.82
N GLU A 81 -14.95 6.82 -30.61
CA GLU A 81 -14.51 8.16 -30.20
C GLU A 81 -13.17 8.13 -29.45
N ARG A 82 -12.63 6.95 -29.14
CA ARG A 82 -11.44 6.81 -28.30
C ARG A 82 -10.17 6.92 -29.13
N LYS A 83 -9.27 7.78 -28.67
CA LYS A 83 -7.86 7.71 -29.03
C LYS A 83 -7.17 6.66 -28.18
N ILE A 84 -6.69 5.60 -28.82
CA ILE A 84 -5.91 4.56 -28.14
C ILE A 84 -4.45 5.00 -28.06
N ILE A 85 -3.87 4.95 -26.86
CA ILE A 85 -2.44 5.13 -26.61
C ILE A 85 -1.93 3.84 -25.96
N SER A 86 -1.02 3.14 -26.64
CA SER A 86 -0.41 1.93 -26.09
C SER A 86 0.82 2.28 -25.25
N THR A 87 0.97 1.65 -24.08
CA THR A 87 2.20 1.83 -23.28
C THR A 87 3.45 1.34 -24.00
N ARG A 88 3.31 0.42 -24.96
CA ARG A 88 4.39 -0.02 -25.87
C ARG A 88 4.97 1.15 -26.67
N ASP A 89 4.12 2.07 -27.09
CA ASP A 89 4.51 3.16 -28.00
C ASP A 89 4.92 4.43 -27.21
N VAL A 90 4.90 4.35 -25.86
CA VAL A 90 5.21 5.47 -24.95
C VAL A 90 6.45 5.17 -24.11
N LYS A 91 6.45 4.04 -23.38
CA LYS A 91 7.52 3.71 -22.41
C LYS A 91 8.94 3.75 -22.99
N PRO A 92 9.21 3.29 -24.24
CA PRO A 92 10.56 3.36 -24.82
C PRO A 92 11.11 4.78 -25.01
N PHE A 93 10.25 5.80 -25.06
CA PHE A 93 10.63 7.19 -25.31
C PHE A 93 10.75 8.04 -24.03
N ILE A 94 10.41 7.47 -22.87
CA ILE A 94 10.56 8.18 -21.59
C ILE A 94 12.07 8.26 -21.27
N PRO A 95 12.60 9.46 -20.96
CA PRO A 95 14.03 9.64 -20.68
C PRO A 95 14.51 8.73 -19.55
N LYS A 96 15.55 7.94 -19.86
CA LYS A 96 16.25 7.12 -18.87
C LYS A 96 17.25 7.96 -18.08
N PRO A 97 17.53 7.62 -16.82
CA PRO A 97 18.54 8.32 -16.02
C PRO A 97 19.94 8.22 -16.63
N SER A 98 20.70 9.31 -16.60
CA SER A 98 22.13 9.27 -16.96
C SER A 98 22.95 8.58 -15.86
N PRO A 99 24.11 7.97 -16.18
CA PRO A 99 25.00 7.41 -15.15
C PRO A 99 25.35 8.41 -14.04
N GLN A 100 25.58 9.67 -14.40
CA GLN A 100 25.84 10.77 -13.45
C GLN A 100 24.64 11.01 -12.51
N SER A 101 23.42 11.09 -13.05
CA SER A 101 22.21 11.29 -12.25
C SER A 101 21.95 10.15 -11.26
N LEU A 102 22.46 8.95 -11.55
CA LEU A 102 22.34 7.78 -10.69
C LEU A 102 23.36 7.84 -9.54
N THR A 103 24.58 8.26 -9.83
CA THR A 103 25.64 8.46 -8.84
C THR A 103 25.35 9.64 -7.91
N GLU A 104 24.81 10.73 -8.45
CA GLU A 104 24.50 11.96 -7.70
C GLU A 104 23.12 11.93 -7.04
N SER A 105 22.31 10.88 -7.30
CA SER A 105 20.99 10.74 -6.72
C SER A 105 21.06 10.78 -5.20
N PRO A 106 20.28 11.66 -4.54
CA PRO A 106 20.20 11.65 -3.08
C PRO A 106 19.66 10.32 -2.55
N TYR A 107 19.06 9.50 -3.43
CA TYR A 107 18.49 8.18 -3.14
C TYR A 107 19.41 7.02 -3.53
N GLY A 108 20.66 7.27 -3.95
CA GLY A 108 21.60 6.22 -4.35
C GLY A 108 21.79 5.14 -3.27
N TYR A 109 21.64 5.51 -1.99
CA TYR A 109 21.65 4.58 -0.86
C TYR A 109 20.47 3.59 -0.88
N ALA A 110 19.28 4.02 -1.31
CA ALA A 110 18.03 3.25 -1.24
C ALA A 110 17.89 2.22 -2.38
N GLY A 111 18.78 2.25 -3.39
CA GLY A 111 18.87 1.21 -4.41
C GLY A 111 19.69 -0.02 -3.99
N GLY A 112 20.44 0.09 -2.89
CA GLY A 112 21.46 -0.90 -2.49
C GLY A 112 22.62 -1.05 -3.47
N PRO A 113 23.69 -1.76 -3.08
CA PRO A 113 24.70 -2.19 -4.02
C PRO A 113 24.05 -3.20 -4.97
N ILE A 114 23.81 -2.72 -6.19
CA ILE A 114 23.01 -3.36 -7.22
C ILE A 114 23.65 -4.69 -7.60
N GLY A 115 22.94 -5.80 -7.35
CA GLY A 115 23.24 -7.02 -8.07
C GLY A 115 22.83 -6.84 -9.54
N ASN A 116 23.70 -7.21 -10.47
CA ASN A 116 23.37 -7.32 -11.90
C ASN A 116 22.14 -8.22 -12.20
N ASN A 117 21.54 -8.90 -11.21
CA ASN A 117 20.22 -9.56 -11.32
C ASN A 117 19.04 -8.57 -11.38
N GLN A 118 19.28 -7.26 -11.23
CA GLN A 118 18.29 -6.18 -11.30
C GLN A 118 18.53 -5.20 -12.47
N GLN A 119 19.35 -5.56 -13.46
CA GLN A 119 19.78 -4.65 -14.53
C GLN A 119 18.62 -4.05 -15.34
N GLU A 120 17.49 -4.76 -15.50
CA GLU A 120 16.28 -4.19 -16.12
C GLU A 120 15.65 -3.03 -15.32
N ASN A 121 15.83 -2.99 -13.99
CA ASN A 121 15.33 -1.92 -13.15
C ASN A 121 16.22 -0.66 -13.23
N TRP A 122 17.49 -0.80 -13.61
CA TRP A 122 18.43 0.31 -13.81
C TRP A 122 18.04 1.21 -14.98
N GLU A 123 17.60 0.59 -16.07
CA GLU A 123 17.17 1.29 -17.27
C GLU A 123 15.78 1.89 -17.15
N SER A 124 15.06 1.63 -16.04
CA SER A 124 13.75 2.22 -15.83
C SER A 124 13.87 3.73 -15.55
N PRO A 125 13.02 4.57 -16.17
CA PRO A 125 12.97 6.00 -15.90
C PRO A 125 12.68 6.33 -14.43
N TRP A 126 13.05 7.54 -14.02
CA TRP A 126 12.61 8.10 -12.74
C TRP A 126 11.11 8.38 -12.74
N GLY A 127 10.46 8.30 -11.58
CA GLY A 127 9.02 8.49 -11.47
C GLY A 127 8.55 9.87 -11.93
N ASP A 128 9.33 10.93 -11.67
CA ASP A 128 9.07 12.28 -12.17
C ASP A 128 9.19 12.36 -13.70
N ALA A 129 10.20 11.73 -14.29
CA ALA A 129 10.33 11.63 -15.75
C ALA A 129 9.13 10.90 -16.39
N ILE A 130 8.65 9.81 -15.78
CA ILE A 130 7.42 9.11 -16.20
C ILE A 130 6.23 10.07 -16.11
N PHE A 131 6.07 10.74 -14.97
CA PHE A 131 4.95 11.61 -14.70
C PHE A 131 4.88 12.78 -15.67
N GLU A 132 5.98 13.50 -15.86
CA GLU A 132 6.07 14.66 -16.76
C GLU A 132 5.84 14.25 -18.22
N TYR A 133 6.43 13.14 -18.68
CA TYR A 133 6.22 12.67 -20.04
C TYR A 133 4.74 12.35 -20.32
N TRP A 134 4.09 11.62 -19.41
CA TRP A 134 2.67 11.30 -19.55
C TRP A 134 1.80 12.55 -19.44
N LYS A 135 2.13 13.48 -18.54
CA LYS A 135 1.40 14.75 -18.38
C LYS A 135 1.45 15.55 -19.67
N ASP A 136 2.63 15.72 -20.25
CA ASP A 136 2.81 16.46 -21.51
C ASP A 136 2.08 15.78 -22.67
N LEU A 137 2.17 14.45 -22.79
CA LEU A 137 1.44 13.69 -23.81
C LEU A 137 -0.07 13.89 -23.68
N LEU A 138 -0.61 13.83 -22.46
CA LEU A 138 -2.04 13.95 -22.21
C LEU A 138 -2.54 15.39 -22.37
N ILE A 139 -1.76 16.41 -21.99
CA ILE A 139 -2.11 17.82 -22.19
C ILE A 139 -2.15 18.17 -23.68
N ASN A 140 -1.19 17.66 -24.46
CA ASN A 140 -1.06 17.97 -25.88
C ASN A 140 -1.96 17.12 -26.79
N SER A 141 -2.67 16.14 -26.25
CA SER A 141 -3.63 15.33 -27.01
C SER A 141 -4.98 16.06 -27.12
N PRO A 142 -5.45 16.46 -28.31
CA PRO A 142 -6.70 17.19 -28.45
C PRO A 142 -7.95 16.33 -28.20
N GLU A 143 -7.82 15.01 -28.25
CA GLU A 143 -8.95 14.10 -28.14
C GLU A 143 -9.55 14.13 -26.72
N ARG A 144 -10.88 14.24 -26.68
CA ARG A 144 -11.64 14.22 -25.42
C ARG A 144 -11.50 12.88 -24.71
N CYS A 145 -11.54 11.78 -25.46
CA CYS A 145 -11.54 10.42 -24.95
C CYS A 145 -10.20 9.74 -25.29
N ILE A 146 -9.33 9.56 -24.28
CA ILE A 146 -8.08 8.81 -24.40
C ILE A 146 -8.18 7.52 -23.59
N GLU A 147 -7.90 6.39 -24.24
CA GLU A 147 -7.78 5.09 -23.59
C GLU A 147 -6.32 4.63 -23.64
N VAL A 148 -5.72 4.47 -22.45
CA VAL A 148 -4.36 3.94 -22.32
C VAL A 148 -4.45 2.42 -22.21
N ILE A 149 -3.92 1.72 -23.20
CA ILE A 149 -3.91 0.25 -23.21
C ILE A 149 -2.52 -0.29 -22.84
N PRO A 150 -2.45 -1.39 -22.06
CA PRO A 150 -1.19 -2.01 -21.74
C PRO A 150 -0.58 -2.68 -22.99
N ALA A 151 0.75 -2.60 -23.11
CA ALA A 151 1.50 -3.48 -24.00
C ALA A 151 1.18 -4.97 -23.70
N PRO A 152 1.25 -5.86 -24.71
CA PRO A 152 1.10 -7.29 -24.51
C PRO A 152 2.05 -7.82 -23.45
N ARG A 153 1.59 -8.72 -22.57
CA ARG A 153 2.39 -9.24 -21.44
C ARG A 153 3.65 -10.00 -21.86
N ASN A 154 3.68 -10.54 -23.07
CA ASN A 154 4.86 -11.18 -23.66
C ASN A 154 5.91 -10.16 -24.14
N GLU A 155 5.55 -8.88 -24.28
CA GLU A 155 6.45 -7.78 -24.64
C GLU A 155 6.86 -6.97 -23.40
N ASP A 156 5.91 -6.65 -22.50
CA ASP A 156 6.17 -6.00 -21.22
C ASP A 156 5.39 -6.69 -20.10
N ASN A 157 6.12 -7.29 -19.16
CA ASN A 157 5.55 -7.95 -17.99
C ASN A 157 4.86 -6.96 -17.03
N TYR A 158 5.22 -5.67 -17.10
CA TYR A 158 4.73 -4.60 -16.24
C TYR A 158 4.25 -3.38 -17.06
N PRO A 159 3.17 -3.54 -17.85
CA PRO A 159 2.79 -2.57 -18.88
C PRO A 159 2.01 -1.36 -18.34
N GLN A 160 1.95 -1.18 -17.02
CA GLN A 160 1.26 -0.05 -16.39
C GLN A 160 1.99 1.27 -16.65
N THR A 161 1.25 2.39 -16.67
CA THR A 161 1.81 3.76 -16.76
C THR A 161 2.85 4.01 -15.67
N PHE A 162 2.48 3.68 -14.43
CA PHE A 162 3.36 3.68 -13.26
C PHE A 162 3.51 2.22 -12.82
N ASP A 163 4.63 1.61 -13.18
CA ASP A 163 4.83 0.18 -13.03
C ASP A 163 5.53 -0.20 -11.71
N VAL A 164 5.65 -1.52 -11.48
CA VAL A 164 6.31 -2.05 -10.29
C VAL A 164 7.80 -1.73 -10.25
N ARG A 165 8.47 -1.53 -11.39
CA ARG A 165 9.90 -1.18 -11.42
C ARG A 165 10.10 0.21 -10.83
N MET A 166 9.14 1.10 -11.02
CA MET A 166 9.12 2.40 -10.33
C MET A 166 8.71 2.25 -8.85
N PHE A 167 7.59 1.57 -8.54
CA PHE A 167 7.06 1.50 -7.17
C PHE A 167 7.84 0.61 -6.20
N ALA A 168 8.56 -0.40 -6.68
CA ALA A 168 9.34 -1.32 -5.85
C ALA A 168 10.80 -0.87 -5.69
N THR A 169 11.12 0.36 -6.07
CA THR A 169 12.48 0.90 -5.99
C THR A 169 12.46 2.36 -5.54
N HIS A 170 13.65 2.90 -5.28
CA HIS A 170 13.84 4.32 -4.95
C HIS A 170 13.42 5.29 -6.09
N LYS A 171 13.09 4.78 -7.28
CA LYS A 171 12.68 5.61 -8.44
C LYS A 171 11.38 6.39 -8.24
N VAL A 172 10.55 5.97 -7.30
CA VAL A 172 9.31 6.67 -6.92
C VAL A 172 9.54 7.86 -5.98
N LEU A 173 10.71 7.96 -5.33
CA LEU A 173 10.96 8.97 -4.30
C LEU A 173 10.85 10.43 -4.79
N PRO A 174 11.31 10.79 -6.01
CA PRO A 174 11.10 12.14 -6.55
C PRO A 174 9.63 12.57 -6.61
N LEU A 175 8.69 11.62 -6.72
CA LEU A 175 7.26 11.94 -6.79
C LEU A 175 6.64 12.28 -5.43
N TRP A 176 7.32 12.03 -4.30
CA TRP A 176 6.72 12.16 -2.98
C TRP A 176 6.22 13.58 -2.69
N ASP A 177 7.05 14.60 -2.95
CA ASP A 177 6.71 15.98 -2.59
C ASP A 177 5.48 16.47 -3.37
N SER A 178 5.47 16.26 -4.69
CA SER A 178 4.33 16.59 -5.56
C SER A 178 3.08 15.79 -5.19
N PHE A 179 3.22 14.47 -5.02
CA PHE A 179 2.08 13.61 -4.71
C PHE A 179 1.48 13.91 -3.33
N SER A 180 2.28 14.01 -2.28
CA SER A 180 1.79 14.23 -0.90
C SER A 180 1.04 15.56 -0.73
N LYS A 181 1.37 16.57 -1.55
CA LYS A 181 0.69 17.87 -1.59
C LYS A 181 -0.49 17.92 -2.56
N SER A 182 -0.60 16.95 -3.46
CA SER A 182 -1.69 16.91 -4.46
C SER A 182 -3.07 16.79 -3.80
N ALA A 183 -4.10 17.34 -4.47
CA ALA A 183 -5.49 17.15 -4.06
C ALA A 183 -5.88 15.66 -4.08
N ALA A 184 -5.33 14.88 -5.01
CA ALA A 184 -5.55 13.44 -5.10
C ALA A 184 -5.08 12.68 -3.85
N SER A 185 -4.00 13.11 -3.20
CA SER A 185 -3.52 12.53 -1.94
C SER A 185 -4.27 13.11 -0.73
N ARG A 186 -4.34 14.44 -0.61
CA ARG A 186 -4.91 15.10 0.58
C ARG A 186 -6.41 14.87 0.77
N LEU A 187 -7.16 14.69 -0.32
CA LEU A 187 -8.61 14.44 -0.28
C LEU A 187 -8.97 12.95 -0.28
N LEU A 188 -8.00 12.05 -0.39
CA LEU A 188 -8.23 10.62 -0.28
C LEU A 188 -8.71 10.29 1.15
N SER A 189 -9.83 9.58 1.26
CA SER A 189 -10.36 9.16 2.56
C SER A 189 -11.03 7.79 2.46
N ALA A 190 -11.26 7.14 3.59
CA ALA A 190 -12.11 5.97 3.65
C ALA A 190 -13.56 6.29 3.24
N SER A 191 -14.23 5.33 2.59
CA SER A 191 -15.64 5.46 2.23
C SER A 191 -16.55 5.58 3.48
N PRO A 192 -17.79 6.09 3.35
CA PRO A 192 -18.76 6.07 4.44
C PRO A 192 -19.02 4.66 4.99
N LEU A 193 -18.96 3.63 4.13
CA LEU A 193 -19.17 2.25 4.53
C LEU A 193 -17.98 1.72 5.36
N VAL A 194 -16.75 2.02 4.96
CA VAL A 194 -15.54 1.70 5.76
C VAL A 194 -15.58 2.46 7.09
N LYS A 195 -15.88 3.76 7.08
CA LYS A 195 -16.00 4.58 8.30
C LYS A 195 -17.05 4.01 9.25
N SER A 196 -18.20 3.56 8.74
CA SER A 196 -19.22 2.91 9.57
C SER A 196 -18.74 1.60 10.21
N GLY A 197 -17.85 0.85 9.53
CA GLY A 197 -17.21 -0.34 10.08
C GLY A 197 -16.22 -0.03 11.18
N VAL A 198 -15.45 1.06 11.02
CA VAL A 198 -14.57 1.58 12.08
C VAL A 198 -15.40 2.04 13.28
N ASP A 199 -16.41 2.88 13.07
CA ASP A 199 -17.25 3.45 14.13
C ASP A 199 -17.95 2.36 14.95
N ARG A 200 -18.43 1.30 14.28
CA ARG A 200 -19.02 0.12 14.92
C ARG A 200 -18.04 -0.54 15.90
N ASN A 201 -16.74 -0.51 15.63
CA ASN A 201 -15.71 -1.22 16.38
C ASN A 201 -14.89 -0.32 17.33
N LEU A 202 -15.15 0.99 17.39
CA LEU A 202 -14.41 1.91 18.28
C LEU A 202 -14.53 1.56 19.76
N TYR A 203 -15.59 0.85 20.18
CA TYR A 203 -15.74 0.36 21.55
C TYR A 203 -14.64 -0.64 21.95
N LEU A 204 -14.09 -1.39 20.99
CA LEU A 204 -12.97 -2.31 21.22
C LEU A 204 -11.69 -1.56 21.59
N PHE A 205 -11.57 -0.27 21.32
CA PHE A 205 -10.37 0.53 21.60
C PHE A 205 -10.53 1.43 22.83
N GLN A 206 -11.68 1.38 23.48
CA GLN A 206 -11.90 2.11 24.72
C GLN A 206 -11.19 1.40 25.87
N SER A 207 -10.03 1.92 26.27
CA SER A 207 -9.36 1.48 27.49
C SER A 207 -10.27 1.77 28.68
N ARG A 208 -10.94 0.75 29.21
CA ARG A 208 -11.62 0.84 30.51
C ARG A 208 -10.53 0.98 31.56
N GLU A 209 -10.21 2.20 31.94
CA GLU A 209 -9.64 2.41 33.26
C GLU A 209 -10.65 1.83 34.26
N ARG A 210 -10.28 0.72 34.92
CA ARG A 210 -10.65 0.51 36.32
C ARG A 210 -9.94 1.60 37.12
N ASP A 211 -10.34 2.84 36.91
CA ASP A 211 -10.07 3.85 37.91
C ASP A 211 -10.89 3.38 39.11
N GLY A 212 -10.24 3.07 40.24
CA GLY A 212 -10.86 2.51 41.44
C GLY A 212 -11.84 3.45 42.14
N ARG A 213 -12.43 4.39 41.39
CA ARG A 213 -13.49 5.29 41.80
C ARG A 213 -14.71 4.91 40.98
N GLU A 214 -15.79 4.55 41.67
CA GLU A 214 -17.12 4.39 41.11
C GLU A 214 -17.56 5.68 40.38
N THR A 215 -17.09 5.90 39.16
CA THR A 215 -17.59 6.98 38.33
C THR A 215 -18.94 6.53 37.78
N SER A 216 -20.00 7.04 38.40
CA SER A 216 -21.38 6.87 37.95
C SER A 216 -21.50 7.10 36.43
N GLN A 217 -22.41 6.37 35.77
CA GLN A 217 -22.70 6.51 34.33
C GLN A 217 -22.99 7.96 33.89
N VAL A 218 -23.40 8.82 34.83
CA VAL A 218 -23.68 10.24 34.63
C VAL A 218 -22.40 11.08 34.40
N GLN A 219 -21.25 10.64 34.93
CA GLN A 219 -19.97 11.36 34.79
C GLN A 219 -19.28 11.05 33.44
N LEU A 220 -19.46 9.84 32.92
CA LEU A 220 -19.06 9.45 31.55
C LEU A 220 -19.78 10.28 30.47
N GLN A 221 -21.03 10.66 30.69
CA GLN A 221 -21.78 11.53 29.76
C GLN A 221 -21.27 12.98 29.77
N ARG A 222 -20.77 13.49 30.90
CA ARG A 222 -20.26 14.87 31.00
C ARG A 222 -18.83 15.04 30.47
N LEU A 223 -18.02 13.97 30.47
CA LEU A 223 -16.72 13.92 29.79
C LEU A 223 -16.84 13.75 28.26
N GLY A 224 -18.04 13.46 27.75
CA GLY A 224 -18.32 13.38 26.31
C GLY A 224 -18.09 14.69 25.53
N ASN A 225 -17.83 15.81 26.21
CA ASN A 225 -17.48 17.09 25.59
C ASN A 225 -15.98 17.31 25.34
N THR A 226 -15.11 16.40 25.79
CA THR A 226 -13.72 16.32 25.30
C THR A 226 -13.55 14.96 24.65
N GLN A 227 -14.05 14.86 23.41
CA GLN A 227 -14.09 13.67 22.58
C GLN A 227 -12.66 13.16 22.30
N HIS A 228 -12.10 12.37 23.21
CA HIS A 228 -10.81 11.73 22.99
C HIS A 228 -11.02 10.61 21.96
N ASP A 229 -10.33 10.69 20.82
CA ASP A 229 -10.39 9.62 19.80
C ASP A 229 -9.94 8.30 20.47
N PRO A 230 -10.77 7.24 20.47
CA PRO A 230 -10.40 5.95 21.08
C PRO A 230 -9.11 5.35 20.52
N LEU A 231 -8.70 5.77 19.31
CA LEU A 231 -7.47 5.31 18.66
C LEU A 231 -6.22 6.12 19.02
N ALA A 232 -6.35 7.22 19.77
CA ALA A 232 -5.26 8.12 20.11
C ALA A 232 -4.15 7.49 20.98
N ASN A 233 -4.43 6.35 21.62
CA ASN A 233 -3.48 5.57 22.44
C ASN A 233 -3.22 4.17 21.86
N THR A 234 -3.56 3.97 20.58
CA THR A 234 -3.41 2.70 19.88
C THR A 234 -2.13 2.68 19.08
N LEU A 235 -1.34 1.62 19.23
CA LEU A 235 -0.29 1.24 18.28
C LEU A 235 -0.86 0.19 17.33
N ALA A 236 -0.90 0.48 16.04
CA ALA A 236 -1.31 -0.49 15.03
C ALA A 236 -0.09 -1.20 14.42
N ILE A 237 -0.17 -2.52 14.24
CA ILE A 237 0.88 -3.32 13.60
C ILE A 237 0.29 -4.18 12.49
N HIS A 238 0.93 -4.18 11.32
CA HIS A 238 0.56 -5.05 10.21
C HIS A 238 1.37 -6.35 10.26
N VAL A 239 0.69 -7.47 10.48
CA VAL A 239 1.32 -8.80 10.58
C VAL A 239 0.80 -9.71 9.48
N ARG A 240 1.67 -10.05 8.52
CA ARG A 240 1.37 -10.91 7.36
C ARG A 240 2.16 -12.23 7.47
N LEU A 241 1.57 -13.25 8.09
CA LEU A 241 2.26 -14.55 8.33
C LEU A 241 1.77 -15.72 7.45
N GLY A 242 0.64 -15.57 6.75
CA GLY A 242 -0.02 -16.69 6.03
C GLY A 242 0.70 -17.20 4.78
N ASP A 243 0.11 -16.98 3.61
CA ASP A 243 0.66 -17.29 2.28
C ASP A 243 1.95 -16.51 1.91
N PHE A 244 2.42 -15.67 2.82
CA PHE A 244 3.43 -14.66 2.55
C PHE A 244 4.86 -15.18 2.57
N SER A 245 5.10 -16.35 3.19
CA SER A 245 6.42 -16.97 3.24
C SER A 245 6.97 -17.32 1.86
N ASP A 246 6.12 -17.85 0.98
CA ASP A 246 6.49 -18.17 -0.40
C ASP A 246 6.84 -16.90 -1.19
N ALA A 247 6.03 -15.84 -1.04
CA ALA A 247 6.33 -14.56 -1.65
C ALA A 247 7.66 -13.98 -1.14
N CYS A 248 7.95 -14.07 0.16
CA CYS A 248 9.22 -13.61 0.73
C CYS A 248 10.43 -14.35 0.15
N VAL A 249 10.36 -15.66 -0.03
CA VAL A 249 11.50 -16.45 -0.51
C VAL A 249 11.61 -16.40 -2.04
N ASN A 250 10.54 -16.77 -2.75
CA ASN A 250 10.59 -17.08 -4.18
C ASN A 250 10.32 -15.88 -5.09
N LEU A 251 9.85 -14.76 -4.54
CA LEU A 251 9.62 -13.53 -5.32
C LEU A 251 10.43 -12.36 -4.76
N LEU A 252 10.17 -11.96 -3.52
CA LEU A 252 10.73 -10.73 -2.98
C LEU A 252 12.24 -10.87 -2.68
N GLY A 253 12.62 -11.94 -1.99
CA GLY A 253 14.01 -12.27 -1.70
C GLY A 253 14.78 -12.77 -2.93
N ALA A 254 14.15 -13.61 -3.76
CA ALA A 254 14.76 -14.11 -4.99
C ALA A 254 15.13 -13.00 -5.99
N TYR A 255 14.33 -11.93 -6.04
CA TYR A 255 14.61 -10.76 -6.87
C TYR A 255 15.40 -9.68 -6.13
N ASN A 256 15.68 -9.85 -4.83
CA ASN A 256 16.42 -8.87 -4.03
C ASN A 256 15.72 -7.48 -3.99
N LEU A 257 14.40 -7.44 -3.81
CA LEU A 257 13.62 -6.20 -3.84
C LEU A 257 13.76 -5.37 -2.56
N THR A 258 13.85 -4.05 -2.67
CA THR A 258 13.84 -3.16 -1.49
C THR A 258 12.44 -3.08 -0.87
N PHE A 259 12.28 -2.29 0.19
CA PHE A 259 10.94 -1.87 0.60
C PHE A 259 10.22 -1.11 -0.53
N TYR A 260 8.89 -1.23 -0.55
CA TYR A 260 8.06 -0.60 -1.56
C TYR A 260 7.91 0.90 -1.32
N SER A 261 7.90 1.64 -2.41
CA SER A 261 7.41 3.01 -2.50
C SER A 261 8.15 3.96 -1.55
N TRP A 262 7.40 4.82 -0.88
CA TRP A 262 7.89 5.84 0.03
C TRP A 262 8.34 5.31 1.40
N ASN A 263 8.36 3.99 1.62
CA ASN A 263 9.06 3.38 2.77
C ASN A 263 10.60 3.55 2.68
N LEU A 264 11.11 4.14 1.60
CA LEU A 264 12.52 4.46 1.38
C LEU A 264 12.84 5.96 1.56
N LEU A 265 11.88 6.77 2.03
CA LEU A 265 12.05 8.21 2.17
C LEU A 265 13.23 8.55 3.10
N PRO A 266 14.14 9.48 2.72
CA PRO A 266 15.29 9.86 3.55
C PRO A 266 14.92 10.46 4.91
N SER A 267 13.69 10.94 5.06
CA SER A 267 13.17 11.48 6.33
C SER A 267 12.84 10.40 7.36
N LEU A 268 12.75 9.13 6.95
CA LEU A 268 12.52 8.01 7.84
C LEU A 268 13.83 7.63 8.57
N PRO A 269 13.75 7.08 9.79
CA PRO A 269 14.92 6.53 10.47
C PRO A 269 15.65 5.51 9.58
N LYS A 270 16.98 5.56 9.54
CA LYS A 270 17.77 4.67 8.67
C LYS A 270 17.54 3.20 8.98
N GLU A 271 17.21 2.87 10.23
CA GLU A 271 16.93 1.51 10.71
C GLU A 271 15.61 0.95 10.15
N ASP A 272 14.69 1.83 9.76
CA ASP A 272 13.37 1.50 9.18
C ASP A 272 13.40 1.45 7.65
N ILE A 273 14.54 1.77 7.04
CA ILE A 273 14.80 1.57 5.62
C ILE A 273 15.49 0.22 5.45
N PHE A 274 15.02 -0.59 4.51
CA PHE A 274 15.68 -1.84 4.15
C PHE A 274 16.31 -1.77 2.77
N ILE A 275 17.61 -2.01 2.77
CA ILE A 275 18.43 -2.14 1.58
C ILE A 275 18.95 -3.57 1.58
N PRO A 276 18.58 -4.39 0.59
CA PRO A 276 19.02 -5.76 0.53
C PRO A 276 20.54 -5.84 0.25
N PRO A 277 21.23 -6.88 0.75
CA PRO A 277 22.65 -7.07 0.50
C PRO A 277 22.96 -7.24 -1.00
N PRO A 278 24.18 -6.89 -1.45
CA PRO A 278 24.57 -7.08 -2.84
C PRO A 278 24.61 -8.55 -3.24
N GLY A 279 24.53 -8.78 -4.55
CA GLY A 279 24.82 -10.07 -5.16
C GLY A 279 23.59 -10.83 -5.63
N GLY A 280 23.80 -12.13 -5.80
CA GLY A 280 22.84 -13.04 -6.42
C GLY A 280 23.55 -14.34 -6.78
N VAL A 281 22.87 -15.23 -7.49
CA VAL A 281 23.50 -16.44 -8.04
C VAL A 281 24.26 -16.05 -9.32
N PRO A 282 25.59 -16.15 -9.40
CA PRO A 282 26.33 -15.81 -10.62
C PRO A 282 25.88 -16.69 -11.79
N ARG A 283 25.84 -16.14 -12.99
CA ARG A 283 25.59 -16.95 -14.18
C ARG A 283 26.81 -17.84 -14.45
N ALA A 284 26.55 -19.07 -14.90
CA ALA A 284 27.61 -20.01 -15.24
C ALA A 284 28.43 -19.56 -16.46
N ASP A 285 27.82 -18.82 -17.37
CA ASP A 285 28.41 -18.32 -18.61
C ASP A 285 29.03 -16.92 -18.49
N ASN A 286 28.63 -16.14 -17.48
CA ASN A 286 29.24 -14.84 -17.17
C ASN A 286 29.20 -14.58 -15.65
N PRO A 287 30.30 -14.85 -14.92
CA PRO A 287 30.37 -14.66 -13.47
C PRO A 287 30.17 -13.21 -13.00
N ASP A 288 30.34 -12.23 -13.90
CA ASP A 288 30.08 -10.81 -13.61
C ASP A 288 28.59 -10.48 -13.68
N GLU A 289 27.75 -11.39 -14.20
CA GLU A 289 26.29 -11.26 -14.22
C GLU A 289 25.63 -12.26 -13.26
N TYR A 290 24.42 -11.94 -12.81
CA TYR A 290 23.64 -12.81 -11.92
C TYR A 290 22.40 -13.34 -12.63
N VAL A 291 21.94 -14.52 -12.21
CA VAL A 291 20.72 -15.14 -12.71
C VAL A 291 19.51 -14.35 -12.24
N TYR A 292 18.74 -13.83 -13.19
CA TYR A 292 17.50 -13.10 -12.92
C TYR A 292 16.51 -13.94 -12.10
N GLY A 293 15.90 -13.32 -11.07
CA GLY A 293 14.95 -13.99 -10.18
C GLY A 293 15.57 -15.09 -9.32
N LYS A 294 16.89 -15.07 -9.10
CA LYS A 294 17.57 -15.95 -8.14
C LYS A 294 18.53 -15.19 -7.24
N ASN A 295 18.61 -15.64 -6.00
CA ASN A 295 19.47 -15.08 -4.97
C ASN A 295 20.18 -16.18 -4.17
N THR A 296 21.24 -15.82 -3.45
CA THR A 296 21.96 -16.76 -2.58
C THR A 296 21.12 -17.07 -1.33
N LYS A 297 21.42 -18.20 -0.67
CA LYS A 297 20.73 -18.59 0.56
C LYS A 297 20.96 -17.55 1.65
N GLU A 298 22.17 -17.04 1.76
CA GLU A 298 22.59 -16.04 2.75
C GLU A 298 21.84 -14.71 2.58
N ASN A 299 21.65 -14.28 1.33
CA ASN A 299 20.87 -13.09 1.02
C ASN A 299 19.38 -13.29 1.32
N ILE A 300 18.83 -14.47 1.02
CA ILE A 300 17.44 -14.82 1.36
C ILE A 300 17.25 -14.83 2.88
N ASP A 301 18.17 -15.43 3.64
CA ASP A 301 18.10 -15.48 5.10
C ASP A 301 18.10 -14.05 5.70
N THR A 302 18.97 -13.16 5.19
CA THR A 302 18.97 -11.73 5.55
C THR A 302 17.66 -11.03 5.18
N TYR A 303 17.10 -11.36 4.02
CA TYR A 303 15.83 -10.80 3.55
C TYR A 303 14.66 -11.19 4.45
N LEU A 304 14.64 -12.44 4.92
CA LEU A 304 13.59 -12.97 5.77
C LEU A 304 13.51 -12.26 7.12
N GLU A 305 14.63 -11.74 7.65
CA GLU A 305 14.63 -10.93 8.87
C GLU A 305 13.76 -9.67 8.77
N ARG A 306 13.53 -9.17 7.55
CA ARG A 306 12.69 -7.98 7.29
C ARG A 306 11.35 -8.33 6.67
N CYS A 307 11.30 -9.32 5.79
CA CYS A 307 10.09 -9.72 5.08
C CYS A 307 9.15 -10.55 5.95
N LEU A 308 9.69 -11.56 6.64
CA LEU A 308 8.95 -12.49 7.49
C LEU A 308 9.66 -12.65 8.84
N PRO A 309 9.73 -11.56 9.64
CA PRO A 309 10.44 -11.57 10.91
C PRO A 309 9.85 -12.62 11.87
N SER A 310 10.70 -13.18 12.73
CA SER A 310 10.26 -14.08 13.80
C SER A 310 9.36 -13.38 14.81
N VAL A 311 8.60 -14.16 15.58
CA VAL A 311 7.78 -13.65 16.68
C VAL A 311 8.61 -12.78 17.63
N ASP A 312 9.81 -13.23 17.99
CA ASP A 312 10.72 -12.50 18.88
C ASP A 312 11.20 -11.18 18.26
N ALA A 313 11.49 -11.15 16.96
CA ALA A 313 11.91 -9.95 16.27
C ALA A 313 10.79 -8.91 16.20
N ILE A 314 9.56 -9.34 15.90
CA ILE A 314 8.36 -8.47 15.93
C ILE A 314 8.14 -7.95 17.35
N ALA A 315 8.15 -8.84 18.34
CA ALA A 315 7.98 -8.51 19.74
C ALA A 315 9.03 -7.50 20.20
N ALA A 316 10.31 -7.69 19.84
CA ALA A 316 11.38 -6.76 20.18
C ALA A 316 11.19 -5.38 19.53
N LYS A 317 10.75 -5.31 18.26
CA LYS A 317 10.45 -4.03 17.60
C LYS A 317 9.30 -3.29 18.28
N VAL A 318 8.21 -3.98 18.58
CA VAL A 318 7.05 -3.41 19.29
C VAL A 318 7.46 -2.92 20.67
N LYS A 319 8.25 -3.69 21.41
CA LYS A 319 8.78 -3.27 22.72
C LYS A 319 9.62 -2.00 22.60
N ARG A 320 10.57 -1.94 21.67
CA ARG A 320 11.39 -0.74 21.46
C ARG A 320 10.53 0.49 21.17
N VAL A 321 9.53 0.37 20.27
CA VAL A 321 8.63 1.47 19.93
C VAL A 321 7.81 1.92 21.15
N LYS A 322 7.33 0.98 21.98
CA LYS A 322 6.62 1.27 23.23
C LYS A 322 7.52 2.00 24.24
N ASP A 323 8.76 1.53 24.41
CA ASP A 323 9.72 2.08 25.37
C ASP A 323 10.23 3.48 24.95
N THR A 324 10.42 3.71 23.65
CA THR A 324 10.88 5.01 23.11
C THR A 324 9.72 5.90 22.66
N TRP A 325 8.49 5.60 23.08
CA TRP A 325 7.30 6.33 22.64
C TRP A 325 7.32 7.77 23.16
N GLY A 326 7.55 8.73 22.25
CA GLY A 326 7.53 10.17 22.54
C GLY A 326 6.18 10.85 22.30
N GLY A 327 5.11 10.08 22.07
CA GLY A 327 3.78 10.63 21.81
C GLY A 327 3.17 11.31 23.05
N ARG A 328 2.13 12.14 22.82
CA ARG A 328 1.49 12.93 23.89
C ARG A 328 0.87 12.08 25.01
N GLN A 329 0.48 10.86 24.68
CA GLN A 329 -0.17 9.93 25.59
C GLN A 329 0.53 8.57 25.49
N PRO A 330 0.60 7.79 26.58
CA PRO A 330 1.20 6.47 26.54
C PRO A 330 0.37 5.52 25.67
N LEU A 331 1.05 4.64 24.95
CA LEU A 331 0.40 3.57 24.20
C LEU A 331 -0.22 2.56 25.16
N ARG A 332 -1.52 2.28 24.97
CA ARG A 332 -2.31 1.38 25.84
C ARG A 332 -2.88 0.19 25.09
N THR A 333 -3.26 0.40 23.82
CA THR A 333 -3.88 -0.62 22.99
C THR A 333 -2.94 -1.02 21.87
N LEU A 334 -2.78 -2.33 21.67
CA LEU A 334 -2.10 -2.88 20.51
C LEU A 334 -3.15 -3.41 19.55
N TYR A 335 -3.14 -2.89 18.31
CA TYR A 335 -3.99 -3.38 17.24
C TYR A 335 -3.19 -4.21 16.25
N ILE A 336 -3.58 -5.46 16.04
CA ILE A 336 -2.92 -6.39 15.12
C ILE A 336 -3.81 -6.59 13.91
N LEU A 337 -3.49 -5.90 12.81
CA LEU A 337 -4.15 -6.12 11.53
C LEU A 337 -3.46 -7.22 10.73
N THR A 338 -4.21 -8.27 10.38
CA THR A 338 -3.62 -9.54 9.96
C THR A 338 -4.57 -10.46 9.18
N ASN A 339 -3.99 -11.24 8.25
CA ASN A 339 -4.67 -12.31 7.54
C ASN A 339 -4.51 -13.70 8.20
N SER A 340 -3.81 -13.77 9.33
CA SER A 340 -3.45 -15.05 9.97
C SER A 340 -4.58 -15.64 10.81
N SER A 341 -4.53 -16.95 11.03
CA SER A 341 -5.48 -17.63 11.93
C SER A 341 -5.21 -17.29 13.40
N PRO A 342 -6.20 -17.44 14.30
CA PRO A 342 -5.97 -17.27 15.74
C PRO A 342 -4.83 -18.14 16.29
N THR A 343 -4.66 -19.36 15.75
CA THR A 343 -3.58 -20.27 16.17
C THR A 343 -2.21 -19.77 15.76
N GLN A 344 -2.07 -19.16 14.59
CA GLN A 344 -0.81 -18.57 14.12
C GLN A 344 -0.44 -17.30 14.90
N LEU A 345 -1.43 -16.56 15.39
CA LEU A 345 -1.22 -15.31 16.15
C LEU A 345 -0.91 -15.53 17.63
N LYS A 346 -1.30 -16.68 18.19
CA LYS A 346 -1.20 -16.95 19.63
C LYS A 346 0.22 -16.70 20.21
N PRO A 347 1.32 -17.18 19.60
CA PRO A 347 2.66 -16.92 20.12
C PRO A 347 3.00 -15.42 20.19
N LEU A 348 2.52 -14.66 19.21
CA LEU A 348 2.74 -13.22 19.15
C LEU A 348 1.93 -12.48 20.21
N GLN A 349 0.67 -12.87 20.42
CA GLN A 349 -0.17 -12.32 21.49
C GLN A 349 0.42 -12.60 22.87
N ASP A 350 0.95 -13.80 23.10
CA ASP A 350 1.60 -14.18 24.36
C ASP A 350 2.85 -13.34 24.61
N ALA A 351 3.71 -13.17 23.60
CA ALA A 351 4.89 -12.31 23.70
C ALA A 351 4.52 -10.84 24.01
N PHE A 352 3.42 -10.32 23.46
CA PHE A 352 2.95 -8.97 23.78
C PHE A 352 2.35 -8.87 25.19
N ALA A 353 1.63 -9.90 25.64
CA ALA A 353 1.12 -9.94 27.01
C ALA A 353 2.27 -9.92 28.04
N GLU A 354 3.35 -10.66 27.79
CA GLU A 354 4.57 -10.63 28.62
C GLU A 354 5.25 -9.25 28.64
N GLN A 355 5.12 -8.47 27.55
CA GLN A 355 5.57 -7.08 27.48
C GLN A 355 4.63 -6.07 28.16
N GLY A 356 3.63 -6.55 28.88
CA GLY A 356 2.67 -5.73 29.62
C GLY A 356 1.71 -4.97 28.71
N TRP A 357 1.36 -5.50 27.53
CA TRP A 357 0.20 -5.01 26.80
C TRP A 357 -1.06 -5.51 27.47
N THR A 358 -1.84 -4.58 28.03
CA THR A 358 -3.07 -4.90 28.78
C THR A 358 -4.28 -5.03 27.88
N HIS A 359 -4.23 -4.48 26.66
CA HIS A 359 -5.32 -4.49 25.71
C HIS A 359 -4.80 -4.77 24.30
N ILE A 360 -5.12 -5.94 23.77
CA ILE A 360 -4.73 -6.39 22.43
C ILE A 360 -6.01 -6.66 21.65
N VAL A 361 -6.14 -6.01 20.50
CA VAL A 361 -7.27 -6.16 19.57
C VAL A 361 -6.71 -6.61 18.23
N THR A 362 -7.41 -7.48 17.51
CA THR A 362 -6.99 -8.03 16.21
C THR A 362 -8.07 -7.82 15.16
N SER A 363 -7.73 -7.97 13.87
CA SER A 363 -8.73 -7.99 12.78
C SER A 363 -9.85 -9.01 13.02
N LYS A 364 -9.59 -10.08 13.79
CA LYS A 364 -10.55 -11.15 14.08
C LYS A 364 -11.52 -10.82 15.22
N ASP A 365 -11.26 -9.76 15.97
CA ASP A 365 -12.16 -9.25 17.01
C ASP A 365 -13.17 -8.24 16.44
N LEU A 366 -12.99 -7.79 15.20
CA LEU A 366 -13.90 -6.83 14.57
C LEU A 366 -15.27 -7.46 14.33
N GLU A 367 -16.32 -6.79 14.82
CA GLU A 367 -17.69 -7.09 14.47
C GLU A 367 -18.03 -6.44 13.13
N LEU A 368 -18.21 -7.24 12.08
CA LEU A 368 -18.50 -6.77 10.72
C LEU A 368 -19.84 -7.33 10.22
N ASP A 369 -20.68 -6.45 9.67
CA ASP A 369 -21.87 -6.88 8.94
C ASP A 369 -21.53 -7.46 7.56
N VAL A 370 -22.55 -7.95 6.85
CA VAL A 370 -22.38 -8.65 5.57
C VAL A 370 -21.67 -7.78 4.52
N LEU A 371 -21.95 -6.47 4.49
CA LEU A 371 -21.30 -5.56 3.52
C LEU A 371 -19.89 -5.20 3.96
N GLN A 372 -19.68 -5.02 5.27
CA GLN A 372 -18.39 -4.65 5.84
C GLN A 372 -17.36 -5.79 5.76
N ARG A 373 -17.79 -7.06 5.72
CA ARG A 373 -16.88 -8.21 5.55
C ARG A 373 -16.05 -8.16 4.27
N ASP A 374 -16.61 -7.68 3.16
CA ASP A 374 -15.86 -7.47 1.91
C ASP A 374 -14.85 -6.31 2.00
N LEU A 375 -14.93 -5.53 3.07
CA LEU A 375 -14.16 -4.31 3.28
C LEU A 375 -13.26 -4.40 4.51
N GLU A 376 -13.11 -5.59 5.12
CA GLU A 376 -12.30 -5.84 6.34
C GLU A 376 -10.92 -5.20 6.22
N GLY A 377 -10.22 -5.42 5.08
CA GLY A 377 -8.91 -4.85 4.85
C GLY A 377 -8.90 -3.31 4.79
N ALA A 378 -9.92 -2.68 4.23
CA ALA A 378 -10.02 -1.22 4.21
C ALA A 378 -10.37 -0.64 5.59
N ILE A 379 -11.15 -1.38 6.39
CA ILE A 379 -11.46 -1.04 7.78
C ILE A 379 -10.20 -1.14 8.64
N ASP A 380 -9.42 -2.21 8.50
CA ASP A 380 -8.09 -2.37 9.12
C ASP A 380 -7.18 -1.18 8.83
N MET A 381 -7.06 -0.83 7.54
CA MET A 381 -6.22 0.29 7.10
C MET A 381 -6.68 1.63 7.68
N GLU A 382 -7.98 1.88 7.75
CA GLU A 382 -8.51 3.13 8.32
C GLU A 382 -8.32 3.20 9.85
N ILE A 383 -8.45 2.07 10.57
CA ILE A 383 -8.09 2.00 11.99
C ILE A 383 -6.60 2.31 12.18
N ALA A 384 -5.74 1.69 11.37
CA ALA A 384 -4.29 1.90 11.42
C ALA A 384 -3.90 3.36 11.13
N ARG A 385 -4.53 3.97 10.13
CA ARG A 385 -4.29 5.37 9.74
C ARG A 385 -4.66 6.35 10.84
N ARG A 386 -5.66 6.01 11.67
CA ARG A 386 -6.12 6.82 12.81
C ARG A 386 -5.40 6.50 14.12
N ALA A 387 -4.65 5.39 14.17
CA ALA A 387 -3.88 5.00 15.34
C ALA A 387 -2.78 6.03 15.65
N ALA A 388 -2.32 6.07 16.90
CA ALA A 388 -1.28 6.97 17.34
C ALA A 388 0.05 6.72 16.61
N GLY A 389 0.35 5.44 16.36
CA GLY A 389 1.52 4.99 15.62
C GLY A 389 1.23 3.72 14.84
N PHE A 390 2.05 3.46 13.82
CA PHE A 390 1.92 2.32 12.94
C PHE A 390 3.28 1.63 12.72
N ILE A 391 3.28 0.30 12.74
CA ILE A 391 4.42 -0.54 12.34
C ILE A 391 3.95 -1.42 11.18
N GLY A 392 4.42 -1.10 9.98
CA GLY A 392 4.10 -1.84 8.76
C GLY A 392 5.09 -2.95 8.43
N ASN A 393 4.76 -3.72 7.40
CA ASN A 393 5.71 -4.58 6.71
C ASN A 393 6.12 -3.89 5.40
N GLY A 394 7.36 -3.42 5.30
CA GLY A 394 7.84 -2.57 4.21
C GLY A 394 7.87 -3.23 2.83
N VAL A 395 7.72 -4.56 2.74
CA VAL A 395 7.62 -5.28 1.47
C VAL A 395 6.17 -5.58 1.06
N CYS A 396 5.20 -5.21 1.89
CA CYS A 396 3.78 -5.39 1.59
C CYS A 396 3.18 -4.07 1.09
N VAL A 397 2.33 -4.16 0.06
CA VAL A 397 1.62 -3.00 -0.52
C VAL A 397 0.34 -2.66 0.28
N LEU A 398 0.04 -3.40 1.34
CA LEU A 398 -1.00 -3.04 2.29
C LEU A 398 -0.49 -1.92 3.19
N VAL A 399 -1.12 -0.75 3.04
CA VAL A 399 -0.91 0.56 3.69
C VAL A 399 -0.08 1.54 2.87
#